data_AF-A0A8X6KL59-F1
#
_entry.id   AF-A0A8X6KL59-F1
#
_cell.length_a   1.000
_cell.length_b   1.000
_cell.length_c   1.000
_cell.angle_alpha   90.00
_cell.angle_beta   90.00
_cell.angle_gamma   90.00
#
_symmetry.space_group_name_H-M   'P 1'
#
loop_
_entity.id
_entity.type
_entity.pdbx_description
1 polymer ?
#
loop_
_entity_poly.entity_id
_entity_poly.type
_entity_poly.pdbx_seq_one_letter_code
_entity_poly.pdbx_strand_id
1 'polypeptide(L)'
;MTVDGNTYSCSSVLSLTMMDGKICSWLAHSSSKNARFCYSKPSFMNDLEDMKSWKIVAEIVKMGISSLPVWIKYVECLLSISNWMDIKKPLMKADRPVVDACKKEVQEKFRRQVGLLVDAPKHVLGTTNDGNTARTFY
;
A
#
# COMPACT_ATOMS: atom_id res chain seq x y z
N MET A 1 -35.74 19.67 -10.43
CA MET A 1 -35.64 19.99 -11.86
C MET A 1 -36.97 19.67 -12.52
N THR A 2 -37.51 20.61 -13.29
CA THR A 2 -38.75 20.38 -14.05
C THR A 2 -38.36 19.99 -15.47
N VAL A 3 -38.68 18.76 -15.85
CA VAL A 3 -38.45 18.24 -17.21
C VAL A 3 -39.81 17.79 -17.73
N ASP A 4 -40.22 18.30 -18.89
CA ASP A 4 -41.50 18.01 -19.54
C ASP A 4 -42.73 18.18 -18.63
N GLY A 5 -42.77 19.27 -17.86
CA GLY A 5 -43.89 19.60 -16.98
C GLY A 5 -43.97 18.78 -15.68
N ASN A 6 -43.08 17.80 -15.49
CA ASN A 6 -42.99 17.01 -14.27
C ASN A 6 -41.87 17.52 -13.36
N THR A 7 -42.18 17.66 -12.07
CA THR A 7 -41.23 18.15 -11.07
C THR A 7 -40.50 16.98 -10.42
N TYR A 8 -39.20 16.89 -10.65
CA TYR A 8 -38.34 15.88 -10.04
C TYR A 8 -37.49 16.49 -8.93
N SER A 9 -37.46 15.85 -7.75
CA SER A 9 -36.45 16.11 -6.73
C SER A 9 -35.30 15.11 -6.91
N CYS A 10 -34.07 15.63 -6.91
CA CYS A 10 -32.86 14.81 -7.00
C CYS A 10 -32.00 15.10 -5.76
N SER A 11 -31.67 14.05 -5.01
CA SER A 11 -30.72 14.09 -3.92
C SER A 11 -29.45 13.35 -4.32
N SER A 12 -28.33 14.06 -4.43
CA SER A 12 -27.03 13.46 -4.72
C SER A 12 -26.21 13.30 -3.44
N VAL A 13 -25.66 12.11 -3.20
CA VAL A 13 -24.69 11.87 -2.13
C VAL A 13 -23.31 11.68 -2.76
N LEU A 14 -22.38 12.58 -2.46
CA LEU A 14 -20.99 12.46 -2.90
C LEU A 14 -20.18 11.72 -1.85
N SER A 15 -19.47 10.67 -2.28
CA SER A 15 -18.53 9.93 -1.42
C SER A 15 -17.11 10.09 -1.94
N LEU A 16 -16.21 10.60 -1.09
CA LEU A 16 -14.81 10.85 -1.44
C LEU A 16 -13.97 9.58 -1.26
N THR A 17 -14.16 8.57 -2.12
CA THR A 17 -13.46 7.28 -2.00
C THR A 17 -12.30 7.09 -2.98
N MET A 18 -12.26 7.88 -4.06
CA MET A 18 -11.23 7.77 -5.10
C MET A 18 -9.99 8.64 -4.80
N MET A 19 -9.44 8.51 -3.59
CA MET A 19 -8.25 9.25 -3.16
C MET A 19 -7.06 8.32 -2.94
N ASP A 20 -5.86 8.80 -3.28
CA ASP A 20 -4.62 8.06 -3.05
C ASP A 20 -4.31 7.89 -1.56
N GLY A 21 -3.56 6.82 -1.27
CA GLY A 21 -2.74 6.60 -0.07
C GLY A 21 -2.35 7.88 0.68
N LYS A 22 -1.55 8.68 -0.01
CA LYS A 22 -0.85 9.84 0.53
C LYS A 22 -1.75 11.05 0.70
N ILE A 23 -2.72 11.23 -0.19
CA ILE A 23 -3.68 12.36 -0.09
C ILE A 23 -4.52 12.20 1.17
N CYS A 24 -5.04 11.00 1.45
CA CYS A 24 -5.76 10.77 2.71
C CYS A 24 -4.86 10.97 3.94
N SER A 25 -3.58 10.56 3.90
CA SER A 25 -2.65 10.82 5.02
C SER A 25 -2.44 12.32 5.26
N TRP A 26 -2.36 13.10 4.19
CA TRP A 26 -2.24 14.55 4.26
C TRP A 26 -3.50 15.20 4.85
N LEU A 27 -4.68 14.82 4.36
CA LEU A 27 -5.98 15.27 4.90
C LEU A 27 -6.15 14.89 6.38
N ALA A 28 -5.61 13.73 6.76
CA ALA A 28 -5.68 13.20 8.11
C ALA A 28 -4.56 13.74 9.03
N HIS A 29 -3.78 14.74 8.57
CA HIS A 29 -2.66 15.35 9.30
C HIS A 29 -1.69 14.32 9.92
N SER A 30 -1.46 13.21 9.22
CA SER A 30 -0.65 12.10 9.71
C SER A 30 0.47 11.74 8.73
N SER A 31 1.50 11.06 9.23
CA SER A 31 2.57 10.56 8.39
C SER A 31 2.07 9.46 7.46
N SER A 32 2.60 9.41 6.24
CA SER A 32 2.37 8.30 5.30
C SER A 32 2.88 6.94 5.80
N LYS A 33 3.70 6.93 6.86
CA LYS A 33 4.19 5.71 7.52
C LYS A 33 3.24 5.19 8.61
N ASN A 34 2.31 6.01 9.09
CA ASN A 34 1.37 5.60 10.13
C ASN A 34 0.16 4.94 9.49
N ALA A 35 -0.53 4.09 10.25
CA ALA A 35 -1.81 3.55 9.79
C ALA A 35 -2.82 4.66 9.62
N ARG A 36 -3.51 4.66 8.48
CA ARG A 36 -4.47 5.70 8.10
C ARG A 36 -5.65 5.81 9.08
N PHE A 37 -6.16 4.68 9.58
CA PHE A 37 -7.43 4.64 10.31
C PHE A 37 -7.29 4.86 11.83
N CYS A 38 -6.16 4.46 12.39
CA CYS A 38 -5.88 4.49 13.82
C CYS A 38 -4.67 5.38 14.18
N TYR A 39 -3.96 5.93 13.20
CA TYR A 39 -2.74 6.72 13.37
C TYR A 39 -1.59 6.04 14.12
N SER A 40 -1.69 4.73 14.36
CA SER A 40 -0.64 3.95 15.01
C SER A 40 0.65 3.95 14.20
N LYS A 41 1.78 4.00 14.89
CA LYS A 41 3.11 3.85 14.27
C LYS A 41 3.37 2.36 13.99
N PRO A 42 4.16 2.02 12.95
CA PRO A 42 4.51 0.64 12.64
C PRO A 42 5.11 -0.14 13.83
N SER A 43 5.83 0.53 14.72
CA SER A 43 6.41 -0.07 15.92
C SER A 43 5.38 -0.66 16.88
N PHE A 44 4.19 -0.07 16.97
CA PHE A 44 3.11 -0.51 17.86
C PHE A 44 2.11 -1.44 17.16
N MET A 45 2.26 -1.65 15.84
CA MET A 45 1.27 -2.46 15.10
C MET A 45 1.38 -3.95 15.34
N ASN A 46 2.48 -4.41 15.92
CA ASN A 46 2.67 -5.82 16.25
C ASN A 46 2.08 -6.19 17.62
N ASP A 47 1.60 -5.21 18.39
CA ASP A 47 1.06 -5.43 19.73
C ASP A 47 -0.46 -5.66 19.66
N LEU A 48 -0.85 -6.93 19.67
CA LEU A 48 -2.25 -7.35 19.46
C LEU A 48 -3.20 -6.93 20.59
N GLU A 49 -2.70 -6.80 21.82
CA GLU A 49 -3.51 -6.34 22.95
C GLU A 49 -3.85 -4.86 22.82
N ASP A 50 -2.86 -4.05 22.41
CA ASP A 50 -3.05 -2.63 22.18
C ASP A 50 -4.03 -2.38 21.03
N MET A 51 -3.99 -3.23 19.98
CA MET A 51 -4.85 -3.11 18.80
C MET A 51 -6.35 -3.09 19.14
N LYS A 52 -6.79 -3.83 20.16
CA LYS A 52 -8.20 -3.88 20.59
C LYS A 52 -8.70 -2.53 21.13
N SER A 53 -7.79 -1.71 21.64
CA SER A 53 -8.11 -0.41 22.27
C SER A 53 -8.04 0.78 21.32
N TRP A 54 -7.61 0.56 20.07
CA TRP A 54 -7.36 1.65 19.14
C TRP A 54 -8.64 2.37 18.72
N LYS A 55 -8.58 3.70 18.76
CA LYS A 55 -9.66 4.54 18.26
C LYS A 55 -9.57 4.66 16.74
N ILE A 56 -10.60 4.18 16.08
CA ILE A 56 -10.77 4.33 14.63
C ILE A 56 -11.47 5.67 14.37
N VAL A 57 -10.89 6.49 13.49
CA VAL A 57 -11.48 7.77 13.12
C VAL A 57 -12.50 7.57 12.01
N ALA A 58 -13.79 7.69 12.35
CA ALA A 58 -14.90 7.42 11.43
C ALA A 58 -14.87 8.27 10.14
N GLU A 59 -14.37 9.52 10.22
CA GLU A 59 -14.27 10.42 9.07
C GLU A 59 -13.30 9.89 8.00
N ILE A 60 -12.22 9.26 8.42
CA ILE A 60 -11.22 8.68 7.51
C ILE A 60 -11.74 7.37 6.92
N VAL A 61 -12.55 6.61 7.68
CA VAL A 61 -13.19 5.39 7.17
C VAL A 61 -14.12 5.72 5.99
N LYS A 62 -14.81 6.87 6.01
CA LYS A 62 -15.64 7.33 4.89
C LYS A 62 -14.83 7.59 3.61
N MET A 63 -13.52 7.83 3.72
CA MET A 63 -12.63 7.98 2.56
C MET A 63 -12.28 6.64 1.90
N GLY A 64 -12.64 5.51 2.52
CA GLY A 64 -12.43 4.18 1.99
C GLY A 64 -10.97 3.74 1.90
N ILE A 65 -10.80 2.51 1.41
CA ILE A 65 -9.51 1.90 1.10
C ILE A 65 -9.41 1.79 -0.41
N SER A 66 -8.38 2.40 -1.00
CA SER A 66 -8.05 2.15 -2.40
C SER A 66 -7.38 0.79 -2.51
N SER A 67 -7.97 -0.12 -3.29
CA SER A 67 -7.48 -1.50 -3.43
C SER A 67 -6.13 -1.58 -4.15
N LEU A 68 -5.89 -0.73 -5.15
CA LEU A 68 -4.67 -0.73 -5.96
C LEU A 68 -3.39 -0.51 -5.11
N PRO A 69 -3.29 0.55 -4.28
CA PRO A 69 -2.15 0.72 -3.38
C PRO A 69 -1.97 -0.41 -2.38
N VAL A 70 -3.07 -1.05 -1.92
CA VAL A 70 -3.00 -2.19 -0.99
C VAL A 70 -2.30 -3.38 -1.64
N TRP A 71 -2.69 -3.75 -2.85
CA TRP A 71 -2.07 -4.86 -3.58
C TRP A 71 -0.58 -4.60 -3.86
N ILE A 72 -0.24 -3.40 -4.32
CA ILE A 72 1.17 -3.03 -4.58
C ILE A 72 1.99 -3.11 -3.29
N LYS A 73 1.48 -2.54 -2.18
CA LYS A 73 2.17 -2.57 -0.87
C LYS A 73 2.31 -3.99 -0.31
N TYR A 74 1.33 -4.84 -0.58
CA TYR A 74 1.37 -6.23 -0.14
C TYR A 74 2.48 -7.02 -0.87
N VAL A 75 2.63 -6.85 -2.18
CA VAL A 75 3.75 -7.42 -2.94
C VAL A 75 5.10 -6.91 -2.44
N GLU A 76 5.23 -5.59 -2.23
CA GLU A 76 6.47 -5.00 -1.68
C GLU A 76 6.82 -5.58 -0.28
N CYS A 77 5.81 -5.83 0.55
CA CYS A 77 5.97 -6.44 1.86
C CYS A 77 6.47 -7.87 1.76
N LEU A 78 5.84 -8.70 0.91
CA LEU A 78 6.25 -10.09 0.69
C LEU A 78 7.68 -10.21 0.15
N LEU A 79 8.05 -9.37 -0.81
CA LEU A 79 9.42 -9.30 -1.32
C LEU A 79 10.41 -8.89 -0.23
N SER A 80 10.02 -7.94 0.63
CA SER A 80 10.85 -7.53 1.78
C SER A 80 11.04 -8.66 2.78
N ILE A 81 9.98 -9.44 3.06
CA ILE A 81 10.04 -10.63 3.93
C ILE A 81 10.95 -11.70 3.31
N SER A 82 10.85 -11.95 2.00
CA SER A 82 11.73 -12.90 1.29
C SER A 82 13.21 -12.55 1.52
N ASN A 83 13.58 -11.29 1.29
CA ASN A 83 14.95 -10.84 1.52
C ASN A 83 15.36 -10.92 3.01
N TRP A 84 14.41 -10.68 3.92
CA TRP A 84 14.66 -10.78 5.36
C TRP A 84 14.95 -12.22 5.80
N MET A 85 14.27 -13.23 5.22
CA MET A 85 14.50 -14.64 5.53
C MET A 85 15.93 -15.08 5.19
N ASP A 86 16.49 -14.58 4.09
CA ASP A 86 17.85 -14.90 3.66
C ASP A 86 18.90 -14.16 4.51
N ILE A 87 18.69 -12.88 4.80
CA ILE A 87 19.67 -12.01 5.49
C ILE A 87 19.62 -12.19 7.02
N LYS A 88 18.49 -12.63 7.58
CA LYS A 88 18.21 -12.81 9.02
C LYS A 88 18.46 -11.57 9.89
N LYS A 89 18.50 -10.40 9.27
CA LYS A 89 18.61 -9.09 9.93
C LYS A 89 17.61 -8.14 9.28
N PRO A 90 16.98 -7.22 10.05
CA PRO A 90 16.14 -6.19 9.46
C PRO A 90 16.89 -5.47 8.33
N LEU A 91 16.27 -5.32 7.15
CA LEU A 91 16.95 -4.78 5.95
C LEU A 91 17.57 -3.40 6.21
N MET A 92 16.98 -2.59 7.10
CA MET A 92 17.50 -1.27 7.47
C MET A 92 18.85 -1.32 8.21
N LYS A 93 19.19 -2.45 8.84
CA LYS A 93 20.42 -2.67 9.61
C LYS A 93 21.40 -3.60 8.87
N ALA A 94 21.00 -4.12 7.71
CA ALA A 94 21.83 -5.03 6.92
C ALA A 94 22.74 -4.25 5.98
N ASP A 95 23.86 -4.88 5.62
CA ASP A 95 24.81 -4.30 4.68
C ASP A 95 24.17 -4.17 3.29
N ARG A 96 24.16 -2.95 2.74
CA ARG A 96 23.53 -2.67 1.44
C ARG A 96 23.98 -3.63 0.31
N PRO A 97 25.28 -3.98 0.17
CA PRO A 97 25.70 -4.90 -0.89
C PRO A 97 25.07 -6.29 -0.78
N VAL A 98 24.86 -6.77 0.45
CA VAL A 98 24.22 -8.07 0.72
C VAL A 98 22.73 -8.00 0.37
N VAL A 99 22.06 -6.91 0.75
CA VAL A 99 20.65 -6.67 0.41
C VAL A 99 20.47 -6.59 -1.11
N ASP A 100 21.34 -5.86 -1.81
CA ASP A 100 21.24 -5.69 -3.26
C ASP A 100 21.52 -6.99 -4.01
N ALA A 101 22.44 -7.83 -3.52
CA ALA A 101 22.69 -9.16 -4.09
C ALA A 101 21.49 -10.09 -3.93
N CYS A 102 20.91 -10.15 -2.72
CA CYS A 102 19.71 -10.94 -2.44
C CYS A 102 18.51 -10.47 -3.27
N LYS A 103 18.30 -9.15 -3.35
CA LYS A 103 17.27 -8.56 -4.22
C LYS A 103 17.45 -8.97 -5.68
N LYS A 104 18.66 -8.87 -6.23
CA LYS A 104 18.94 -9.28 -7.61
C LYS A 104 18.64 -10.76 -7.86
N GLU A 105 18.97 -11.62 -6.90
CA GLU A 105 18.67 -13.04 -6.99
C GLU A 105 17.17 -13.31 -7.06
N VAL A 106 16.39 -12.68 -6.17
CA VAL A 106 14.92 -12.78 -6.16
C VAL A 106 14.33 -12.26 -7.48
N GLN A 107 14.80 -11.11 -7.95
CA GLN A 107 14.36 -10.51 -9.23
C GLN A 107 14.61 -11.45 -10.42
N GLU A 108 15.80 -12.05 -10.50
CA GLU A 108 16.14 -13.00 -11.55
C GLU A 108 15.33 -14.29 -11.46
N LYS A 109 15.07 -14.79 -10.25
CA LYS A 109 14.20 -15.97 -10.04
C LYS A 109 12.78 -15.70 -10.54
N PHE A 110 12.18 -14.56 -10.16
CA PHE A 110 10.86 -14.16 -10.66
C PHE A 110 10.84 -14.01 -12.19
N ARG A 111 11.86 -13.37 -12.76
CA ARG A 111 11.97 -13.19 -14.20
C ARG A 111 12.07 -14.52 -14.95
N ARG A 112 12.88 -15.46 -14.45
CA ARG A 112 13.13 -16.74 -15.14
C ARG A 112 12.01 -17.76 -14.96
N GLN A 113 11.43 -17.84 -13.77
CA GLN A 113 10.46 -18.88 -13.44
C GLN A 113 9.02 -18.49 -13.80
N VAL A 114 8.67 -17.21 -13.65
CA VAL A 114 7.29 -16.72 -13.88
C VAL A 114 7.21 -15.59 -14.90
N GLY A 115 8.33 -15.20 -15.52
CA GLY A 115 8.34 -14.14 -16.53
C GLY A 115 8.07 -12.74 -15.99
N LEU A 116 8.10 -12.55 -14.67
CA LEU A 116 7.69 -11.31 -14.00
C LEU A 116 8.90 -10.49 -13.57
N LEU A 117 8.89 -9.19 -13.91
CA LEU A 117 9.91 -8.24 -13.45
C LEU A 117 9.43 -7.50 -12.20
N VAL A 118 9.94 -7.86 -11.03
CA VAL A 118 9.55 -7.30 -9.72
C VAL A 118 10.64 -6.39 -9.13
N ASP A 119 10.27 -5.41 -8.31
CA ASP A 119 11.14 -4.49 -7.54
C ASP A 119 12.30 -3.83 -8.34
N ALA A 120 12.20 -3.76 -9.67
CA ALA A 120 13.24 -3.17 -10.49
C ALA A 120 13.01 -1.65 -10.61
N PRO A 121 14.06 -0.82 -10.51
CA PRO A 121 13.92 0.64 -10.60
C PRO A 121 13.47 1.04 -12.02
N LYS A 122 12.48 1.93 -12.10
CA LYS A 122 12.06 2.56 -13.37
C LYS A 122 12.85 3.84 -13.61
N HIS A 123 13.08 4.17 -14.88
CA HIS A 123 13.91 5.32 -15.30
C HIS A 123 13.44 6.68 -14.75
N VAL A 124 12.13 6.85 -14.52
CA VAL A 124 11.56 8.13 -14.07
C VAL A 124 11.33 8.14 -12.55
N LEU A 125 10.45 7.25 -12.07
CA LEU A 125 10.13 7.16 -10.64
C LEU A 125 9.52 5.79 -10.31
N GLY A 126 9.83 5.28 -9.11
CA GLY A 126 9.24 4.07 -8.56
C GLY A 126 9.88 2.79 -9.10
N THR A 127 9.17 1.68 -8.90
CA THR A 127 9.63 0.35 -9.28
C THR A 127 8.69 -0.30 -10.28
N THR A 128 9.04 -1.48 -10.77
CA THR A 128 8.16 -2.32 -11.57
C THR A 128 6.99 -2.91 -10.78
N ASN A 129 6.89 -2.65 -9.47
CA ASN A 129 5.72 -3.03 -8.67
C ASN A 129 4.58 -2.04 -8.92
N ASP A 130 3.87 -2.23 -10.02
CA ASP A 130 2.65 -1.51 -10.35
C ASP A 130 1.43 -2.44 -10.31
N GLY A 131 0.27 -1.90 -10.69
CA GLY A 131 -0.98 -2.65 -10.68
C GLY A 131 -0.96 -3.88 -11.61
N ASN A 132 -0.20 -3.85 -12.70
CA ASN A 132 -0.12 -5.01 -13.59
C ASN A 132 0.74 -6.10 -12.94
N THR A 133 1.90 -5.71 -12.40
CA THR A 133 2.76 -6.65 -11.67
C THR A 133 2.05 -7.28 -10.49
N ALA A 134 1.29 -6.49 -9.71
CA ALA A 134 0.51 -7.02 -8.59
C ALA A 134 -0.60 -7.98 -9.05
N ARG A 135 -1.29 -7.71 -10.16
CA ARG A 135 -2.31 -8.62 -10.70
C ARG A 135 -1.76 -9.91 -11.27
N THR A 136 -0.54 -9.89 -11.81
CA THR A 136 0.11 -11.11 -12.31
C THR A 136 0.75 -11.93 -11.19
N PHE A 137 1.07 -11.30 -10.06
CA PHE A 137 1.67 -11.96 -8.90
C PHE A 137 0.68 -12.86 -8.13
N TYR A 138 -0.61 -12.51 -8.10
CA TYR A 138 -1.70 -13.28 -7.48
C TYR A 138 -2.51 -14.05 -8.51
#